data_AF-A0A6P0XEI9-F1
#
_entry.id   AF-A0A6P0XEI9-F1
#
_cell.length_a   1.000
_cell.length_b   1.000
_cell.length_c   1.000
_cell.angle_alpha   90.00
_cell.angle_beta   90.00
_cell.angle_gamma   90.00
#
_symmetry.space_group_name_H-M   'P 1'
#
loop_
_entity.id
_entity.type
_entity.pdbx_description
1 polymer ?
#
loop_
_entity_poly.entity_id
_entity_poly.type
_entity_poly.pdbx_seq_one_letter_code
_entity_poly.pdbx_strand_id
1 'polypeptide(L)'
;MIDSSLHNAIERLIDKLERTGMLKHLELSDEDIADSIWLALQMGTIETQPQEGKKTEPKEHPTIEIEESGLEPVTETQPKVSVITEDSRDKTSEKSPVKGLPFKTPAAPALLNVLELGRALRPLMRKVPSLAREVLDDEATVNQIAERDIWLPVTKPEPERWLDLELVVEESSSAFIWRETVNELQQVFETQGAFRNV
;
A
#
# COMPACT_ATOMS: atom_id res chain seq x y z
N MET A 1 24.69 -1.20 -33.38
CA MET A 1 23.85 -1.42 -34.58
C MET A 1 22.55 -2.11 -34.13
N ILE A 2 21.80 -1.51 -33.19
CA ILE A 2 20.60 -2.11 -32.56
C ILE A 2 19.35 -1.19 -32.65
N ASP A 3 19.46 0.10 -33.00
CA ASP A 3 18.38 1.06 -32.72
C ASP A 3 17.24 1.22 -33.75
N SER A 4 17.37 0.74 -34.98
CA SER A 4 16.35 1.04 -36.01
C SER A 4 15.05 0.25 -35.82
N SER A 5 15.13 -0.97 -35.29
CA SER A 5 13.95 -1.83 -35.10
C SER A 5 13.11 -1.41 -33.89
N LEU A 6 13.75 -0.94 -32.82
CA LEU A 6 13.09 -0.52 -31.58
C LEU A 6 12.41 0.83 -31.79
N HIS A 7 13.08 1.77 -32.47
CA HIS A 7 12.51 3.05 -32.85
C HIS A 7 11.23 2.90 -33.70
N ASN A 8 11.25 2.03 -34.72
CA ASN A 8 10.05 1.72 -35.52
C ASN A 8 8.92 1.07 -34.71
N ALA A 9 9.24 0.28 -33.68
CA ALA A 9 8.24 -0.34 -32.82
C ALA A 9 7.54 0.70 -31.92
N ILE A 10 8.31 1.66 -31.40
CA ILE A 10 7.78 2.79 -30.61
C ILE A 10 6.88 3.67 -31.48
N GLU A 11 7.31 4.03 -32.69
CA GLU A 11 6.47 4.84 -33.59
C GLU A 11 5.14 4.12 -33.89
N ARG A 12 5.16 2.81 -34.17
CA ARG A 12 3.93 2.03 -34.40
C ARG A 12 3.03 1.95 -33.16
N LEU A 13 3.60 1.95 -31.96
CA LEU A 13 2.84 1.97 -30.70
C LEU A 13 2.13 3.32 -30.56
N ILE A 14 2.86 4.42 -30.72
CA ILE A 14 2.31 5.78 -30.63
C ILE A 14 1.19 5.99 -31.65
N ASP A 15 1.42 5.60 -32.91
CA ASP A 15 0.43 5.67 -33.99
C ASP A 15 -0.87 4.90 -33.64
N LYS A 16 -0.73 3.75 -32.97
CA LYS A 16 -1.87 2.92 -32.56
C LYS A 16 -2.62 3.54 -31.37
N LEU A 17 -1.90 4.14 -30.42
CA LEU A 17 -2.48 4.86 -29.30
C LEU A 17 -3.19 6.15 -29.74
N GLU A 18 -2.69 6.83 -30.78
CA GLU A 18 -3.36 7.97 -31.41
C GLU A 18 -4.66 7.54 -32.12
N ARG A 19 -4.60 6.49 -32.95
CA ARG A 19 -5.77 6.00 -33.70
C ARG A 19 -6.90 5.49 -32.81
N THR A 20 -6.56 4.97 -31.64
CA THR A 20 -7.55 4.53 -30.64
C THR A 20 -8.06 5.67 -29.77
N GLY A 21 -7.51 6.88 -29.91
CA GLY A 21 -7.86 8.06 -29.11
C GLY A 21 -7.37 7.98 -27.65
N MET A 22 -6.60 6.95 -27.30
CA MET A 22 -6.19 6.67 -25.92
C MET A 22 -5.26 7.75 -25.38
N LEU A 23 -4.36 8.30 -26.22
CA LEU A 23 -3.47 9.39 -25.79
C LEU A 23 -4.23 10.61 -25.28
N LYS A 24 -5.34 10.96 -25.94
CA LYS A 24 -6.16 12.13 -25.55
C LYS A 24 -7.10 11.81 -24.40
N HIS A 25 -7.63 10.58 -24.35
CA HIS A 25 -8.58 10.19 -23.32
C HIS A 25 -7.92 9.92 -21.97
N LEU A 26 -6.63 9.59 -21.97
CA LEU A 26 -5.85 9.26 -20.79
C LEU A 26 -4.79 10.32 -20.45
N GLU A 27 -4.71 11.42 -21.21
CA GLU A 27 -3.75 12.52 -21.05
C GLU A 27 -2.28 12.05 -20.87
N LEU A 28 -1.91 10.97 -21.56
CA LEU A 28 -0.59 10.34 -21.44
C LEU A 28 0.51 11.29 -21.96
N SER A 29 1.46 11.62 -21.08
CA SER A 29 2.68 12.34 -21.45
C SER A 29 3.76 11.41 -22.02
N ASP A 30 4.80 12.00 -22.61
CA ASP A 30 5.95 11.26 -23.11
C ASP A 30 6.65 10.46 -21.99
N GLU A 31 6.62 10.97 -20.75
CA GLU A 31 7.18 10.31 -19.56
C GLU A 31 6.34 9.10 -19.15
N ASP A 32 4.99 9.22 -19.17
CA ASP A 32 4.10 8.12 -18.85
C ASP A 32 4.23 6.94 -19.84
N ILE A 33 4.49 7.26 -21.12
CA ILE A 33 4.74 6.26 -22.16
C ILE A 33 6.07 5.55 -21.89
N ALA A 34 7.12 6.30 -21.53
CA ALA A 34 8.42 5.74 -21.19
C ALA A 34 8.33 4.82 -19.96
N ASP A 35 7.64 5.26 -18.92
CA ASP A 35 7.44 4.49 -17.68
C ASP A 35 6.60 3.24 -17.93
N SER A 36 5.55 3.33 -18.75
CA SER A 36 4.73 2.17 -19.11
C SER A 36 5.54 1.11 -19.88
N ILE A 37 6.41 1.52 -20.80
CA ILE A 37 7.31 0.61 -21.54
C ILE A 37 8.33 0.00 -20.58
N TRP A 38 8.91 0.80 -19.69
CA TRP A 38 9.87 0.35 -18.69
C TRP A 38 9.24 -0.68 -17.72
N LEU A 39 8.03 -0.42 -17.23
CA LEU A 39 7.27 -1.33 -16.39
C LEU A 39 6.92 -2.63 -17.12
N ALA A 40 6.48 -2.56 -18.38
CA ALA A 40 6.16 -3.74 -19.16
C ALA A 40 7.38 -4.65 -19.39
N LEU A 41 8.57 -4.07 -19.58
CA LEU A 41 9.82 -4.81 -19.66
C LEU A 41 10.14 -5.52 -18.34
N GLN A 42 9.87 -4.87 -17.21
CA GLN A 42 10.15 -5.43 -15.88
C GLN A 42 9.16 -6.50 -15.45
N MET A 43 7.89 -6.40 -15.88
CA MET A 43 6.86 -7.41 -15.60
C MET A 43 7.03 -8.70 -16.41
N GLY A 44 7.87 -8.67 -17.46
CA GLY A 44 8.03 -9.75 -18.42
C GLY A 44 6.88 -9.78 -19.43
N THR A 45 7.22 -10.03 -20.70
CA THR A 45 6.23 -10.13 -21.77
C THR A 45 5.42 -11.41 -21.62
N ILE A 46 4.12 -11.29 -21.33
CA ILE A 46 3.18 -12.40 -21.53
C ILE A 46 3.05 -12.55 -23.05
N GLU A 47 3.54 -13.66 -23.60
CA GLU A 47 3.21 -14.03 -24.98
C GLU A 47 1.71 -14.31 -25.06
N THR A 48 0.92 -13.28 -25.33
CA THR A 48 -0.43 -13.48 -25.85
C THR A 48 -0.28 -14.03 -27.26
N GLN A 49 -0.24 -15.36 -27.36
CA GLN A 49 -0.46 -16.05 -28.62
C GLN A 49 -1.80 -15.57 -29.17
N PRO A 50 -1.86 -15.06 -30.42
CA PRO A 50 -3.13 -14.86 -31.08
C PRO A 50 -3.81 -16.22 -31.12
N GLN A 51 -4.92 -16.38 -30.40
CA GLN A 51 -5.81 -17.51 -30.66
C GLN A 51 -6.44 -17.27 -32.04
N GLU A 52 -5.72 -17.66 -33.08
CA GLU A 52 -6.33 -18.06 -34.34
C GLU A 52 -7.33 -19.16 -34.01
N GLY A 53 -8.59 -18.91 -34.35
CA GLY A 53 -9.71 -19.80 -34.05
C GLY A 53 -9.43 -21.24 -34.50
N LYS A 54 -8.98 -22.07 -33.56
CA LYS A 54 -9.10 -23.52 -33.69
C LYS A 54 -10.41 -23.92 -33.05
N LYS A 55 -11.37 -24.18 -33.94
CA LYS A 55 -12.56 -24.96 -33.67
C LYS A 55 -12.13 -26.37 -33.26
N THR A 56 -11.77 -26.56 -31.99
CA THR A 56 -11.55 -27.88 -31.42
C THR A 56 -12.88 -28.44 -30.95
N GLU A 57 -13.34 -29.48 -31.66
CA GLU A 57 -14.40 -30.38 -31.23
C GLU A 57 -14.19 -30.82 -29.78
N PRO A 58 -15.19 -30.65 -28.89
CA PRO A 58 -15.13 -31.19 -27.54
C PRO A 58 -15.25 -32.72 -27.59
N LYS A 59 -14.21 -33.42 -27.15
CA LYS A 59 -14.36 -34.82 -26.72
C LYS A 59 -15.17 -34.87 -25.43
N GLU A 60 -16.05 -35.86 -25.40
CA GLU A 60 -17.09 -36.16 -24.43
C GLU A 60 -16.67 -36.04 -22.96
N HIS A 61 -17.46 -35.30 -22.19
CA HIS A 61 -17.58 -35.43 -20.75
C HIS A 61 -19.04 -35.78 -20.40
N PRO A 62 -19.28 -36.46 -19.26
CA PRO A 62 -20.49 -37.25 -19.01
C PRO A 62 -21.75 -36.39 -18.95
N THR A 63 -22.79 -36.89 -19.62
CA THR A 63 -24.16 -36.36 -19.67
C THR A 63 -24.71 -36.03 -18.29
N ILE A 64 -25.01 -34.76 -18.07
CA ILE A 64 -26.02 -34.33 -17.09
C ILE A 64 -27.25 -33.99 -17.91
N GLU A 65 -28.30 -34.79 -17.76
CA GLU A 65 -29.62 -34.52 -18.34
C GLU A 65 -30.17 -33.23 -17.71
N ILE A 66 -30.30 -32.19 -18.53
CA ILE A 66 -30.99 -30.96 -18.17
C ILE A 66 -32.27 -30.95 -19.00
N GLU A 67 -33.41 -31.04 -18.31
CA GLU A 67 -34.74 -30.94 -18.91
C GLU A 67 -34.88 -29.61 -19.66
N GLU A 68 -35.37 -29.71 -20.90
CA GLU A 68 -35.65 -28.59 -21.79
C GLU A 68 -36.71 -27.67 -21.19
N SER A 69 -36.32 -26.43 -20.87
CA SER A 69 -37.28 -25.35 -20.73
C SER A 69 -36.73 -24.07 -21.36
N GLY A 70 -37.33 -23.69 -22.48
CA GLY A 70 -37.45 -22.31 -22.97
C GLY A 70 -36.15 -21.57 -23.29
N LEU A 71 -35.80 -21.54 -24.58
CA LEU A 71 -34.80 -20.64 -25.15
C LEU A 71 -35.19 -19.16 -24.94
N GLU A 72 -34.52 -18.46 -24.04
CA GLU A 72 -34.28 -17.01 -24.16
C GLU A 72 -32.80 -16.76 -24.51
N PRO A 73 -32.48 -15.80 -25.39
CA PRO A 73 -31.13 -15.59 -25.86
C PRO A 73 -30.25 -15.11 -24.70
N VAL A 74 -29.22 -15.90 -24.38
CA VAL A 74 -28.16 -15.53 -23.44
C VAL A 74 -27.48 -14.28 -23.96
N THR A 75 -27.82 -13.14 -23.38
CA THR A 75 -27.07 -11.90 -23.61
C THR A 75 -25.73 -12.07 -22.91
N GLU A 76 -24.63 -12.06 -23.67
CA GLU A 76 -23.27 -11.95 -23.12
C GLU A 76 -23.16 -10.65 -22.31
N THR A 77 -23.42 -10.74 -21.01
CA THR A 77 -23.16 -9.64 -20.09
C THR A 77 -21.64 -9.51 -19.95
N GLN A 78 -21.07 -8.50 -20.60
CA GLN A 78 -19.69 -8.09 -20.34
C GLN A 78 -19.49 -7.90 -18.83
N PRO A 79 -18.36 -8.36 -18.25
CA PRO A 79 -18.09 -8.13 -16.84
C PRO A 79 -17.98 -6.62 -16.61
N LYS A 80 -18.99 -6.04 -15.98
CA LYS A 80 -18.94 -4.65 -15.49
C LYS A 80 -17.98 -4.63 -14.30
N VAL A 81 -16.71 -4.34 -14.56
CA VAL A 81 -15.75 -4.06 -13.50
C VAL A 81 -16.07 -2.67 -12.95
N SER A 82 -16.65 -2.64 -11.75
CA SER A 82 -16.83 -1.41 -11.00
C SER A 82 -15.47 -0.99 -10.43
N VAL A 83 -14.92 0.12 -10.94
CA VAL A 83 -13.74 0.77 -10.37
C VAL A 83 -14.13 1.33 -9.01
N ILE A 84 -13.51 0.82 -7.94
CA ILE A 84 -13.74 1.32 -6.58
C ILE A 84 -12.86 2.56 -6.43
N THR A 85 -13.49 3.72 -6.39
CA THR A 85 -12.86 5.00 -6.02
C THR A 85 -13.23 5.36 -4.59
N GLU A 86 -12.46 6.24 -3.96
CA GLU A 86 -12.74 6.71 -2.59
C GLU A 86 -14.17 7.29 -2.46
N ASP A 87 -14.63 8.04 -3.48
CA ASP A 87 -15.99 8.58 -3.59
C ASP A 87 -17.11 7.52 -3.71
N SER A 88 -16.77 6.28 -4.06
CA SER A 88 -17.77 5.20 -4.20
C SER A 88 -18.20 4.61 -2.86
N ARG A 89 -17.48 4.87 -1.75
CA ARG A 89 -17.77 4.34 -0.40
C ARG A 89 -19.11 4.81 0.17
N ASP A 90 -19.53 6.03 -0.16
CA ASP A 90 -20.77 6.61 0.38
C ASP A 90 -22.04 6.09 -0.31
N LYS A 91 -21.92 5.34 -1.41
CA LYS A 91 -23.07 4.78 -2.14
C LYS A 91 -23.32 3.33 -1.76
N THR A 92 -23.48 3.06 -0.47
CA THR A 92 -24.11 1.79 -0.07
C THR A 92 -25.59 1.85 -0.46
N SER A 93 -25.97 1.06 -1.45
CA SER A 93 -27.37 0.84 -1.83
C SER A 93 -28.15 0.41 -0.59
N GLU A 94 -29.14 1.21 -0.20
CA GLU A 94 -30.10 0.93 0.87
C GLU A 94 -30.84 -0.38 0.57
N LYS A 95 -30.27 -1.51 0.96
CA LYS A 95 -31.04 -2.75 1.07
C LYS A 95 -31.96 -2.60 2.28
N SER A 96 -33.25 -2.87 2.06
CA SER A 96 -34.29 -2.80 3.08
C SER A 96 -33.83 -3.47 4.38
N PRO A 97 -33.99 -2.80 5.54
CA PRO A 97 -33.37 -3.23 6.79
C PRO A 97 -33.93 -4.59 7.20
N VAL A 98 -33.03 -5.56 7.38
CA VAL A 98 -33.33 -6.76 8.17
C VAL A 98 -33.67 -6.29 9.58
N LYS A 99 -34.82 -6.70 10.11
CA LYS A 99 -35.35 -6.25 11.40
C LYS A 99 -34.41 -6.68 12.54
N GLY A 100 -33.47 -5.82 12.89
CA GLY A 100 -32.46 -6.03 13.93
C GLY A 100 -32.06 -4.71 14.57
N LEU A 101 -31.57 -4.76 15.80
CA LEU A 101 -31.07 -3.57 16.50
C LEU A 101 -29.68 -3.23 15.94
N PRO A 102 -29.45 -2.02 15.37
CA PRO A 102 -28.12 -1.66 14.90
C PRO A 102 -27.18 -1.53 16.09
N PHE A 103 -26.06 -2.26 16.06
CA PHE A 103 -24.98 -2.13 17.02
C PHE A 103 -23.66 -1.91 16.28
N LYS A 104 -22.79 -1.07 16.83
CA LYS A 104 -21.49 -0.77 16.24
C LYS A 104 -20.49 -1.85 16.66
N THR A 105 -19.92 -2.55 15.70
CA THR A 105 -18.79 -3.45 15.92
C THR A 105 -17.49 -2.74 15.57
N PRO A 106 -16.39 -2.99 16.30
CA PRO A 106 -15.07 -2.56 15.87
C PRO A 106 -14.77 -3.09 14.46
N ALA A 107 -14.10 -2.28 13.65
CA ALA A 107 -13.55 -2.75 12.38
C ALA A 107 -12.46 -3.80 12.65
N ALA A 108 -12.28 -4.73 11.70
CA ALA A 108 -11.14 -5.62 11.75
C ALA A 108 -9.84 -4.81 11.61
N PRO A 109 -8.77 -5.13 12.35
CA PRO A 109 -7.50 -4.42 12.25
C PRO A 109 -6.93 -4.57 10.83
N ALA A 110 -6.42 -3.46 10.29
CA ALA A 110 -5.83 -3.40 8.96
C ALA A 110 -4.40 -3.96 8.95
N LEU A 111 -3.66 -3.83 10.06
CA LEU A 111 -2.32 -4.38 10.24
C LEU A 111 -2.38 -5.70 11.01
N LEU A 112 -2.07 -6.78 10.32
CA LEU A 112 -1.96 -8.11 10.95
C LEU A 112 -0.64 -8.22 11.74
N ASN A 113 -0.63 -9.05 12.78
CA ASN A 113 0.58 -9.42 13.53
C ASN A 113 1.35 -8.25 14.20
N VAL A 114 0.63 -7.23 14.69
CA VAL A 114 1.21 -6.08 15.42
C VAL A 114 2.25 -6.47 16.48
N LEU A 115 2.00 -7.56 17.20
CA LEU A 115 2.93 -8.05 18.24
C LEU A 115 4.28 -8.52 17.66
N GLU A 116 4.26 -9.19 16.51
CA GLU A 116 5.47 -9.66 15.84
C GLU A 116 6.27 -8.46 15.31
N LEU A 117 5.57 -7.47 14.75
CA LEU A 117 6.18 -6.21 14.33
C LEU A 117 6.84 -5.49 15.51
N GLY A 118 6.16 -5.35 16.64
CA GLY A 118 6.74 -4.76 17.84
C GLY A 118 7.98 -5.52 18.35
N ARG A 119 7.99 -6.85 18.25
CA ARG A 119 9.17 -7.67 18.57
C ARG A 119 10.31 -7.45 17.58
N ALA A 120 10.02 -7.31 16.31
CA ALA A 120 11.01 -7.02 15.27
C ALA A 120 11.67 -5.65 15.45
N LEU A 121 11.00 -4.70 16.11
CA LEU A 121 11.54 -3.38 16.42
C LEU A 121 12.46 -3.35 17.66
N ARG A 122 12.44 -4.38 18.51
CA ARG A 122 13.27 -4.40 19.74
C ARG A 122 14.76 -4.10 19.52
N PRO A 123 15.43 -4.63 18.48
CA PRO A 123 16.83 -4.32 18.21
C PRO A 123 17.10 -2.82 17.99
N LEU A 124 16.09 -2.06 17.56
CA LEU A 124 16.18 -0.62 17.31
C LEU A 124 15.98 0.22 18.58
N MET A 125 15.54 -0.36 19.70
CA MET A 125 15.19 0.39 20.92
C MET A 125 16.40 0.83 21.78
N ARG A 126 17.60 0.91 21.20
CA ARG A 126 18.82 1.28 21.93
C ARG A 126 18.76 2.72 22.43
N LYS A 127 19.24 2.95 23.65
CA LYS A 127 19.45 4.29 24.21
C LYS A 127 20.90 4.72 24.10
N VAL A 128 21.12 6.02 23.86
CA VAL A 128 22.44 6.66 23.83
C VAL A 128 22.40 7.96 24.66
N PRO A 129 23.54 8.43 25.19
CA PRO A 129 23.62 9.75 25.82
C PRO A 129 23.22 10.85 24.83
N SER A 130 22.34 11.76 25.25
CA SER A 130 21.99 12.90 24.41
C SER A 130 23.15 13.88 24.26
N LEU A 131 23.26 14.49 23.08
CA LEU A 131 24.25 15.54 22.82
C LEU A 131 23.76 16.94 23.20
N ALA A 132 22.44 17.11 23.37
CA ALA A 132 21.83 18.42 23.58
C ALA A 132 21.04 18.52 24.89
N ARG A 133 20.58 17.39 25.43
CA ARG A 133 19.77 17.35 26.64
C ARG A 133 20.58 16.83 27.82
N GLU A 134 20.53 17.57 28.91
CA GLU A 134 21.09 17.17 30.18
C GLU A 134 19.99 17.12 31.23
N VAL A 135 20.14 16.18 32.17
CA VAL A 135 19.27 16.02 33.34
C VAL A 135 20.10 16.13 34.61
N LEU A 136 19.46 16.52 35.70
CA LEU A 136 20.09 16.56 37.02
C LEU A 136 20.50 15.13 37.43
N ASP A 137 21.74 14.99 37.86
CA ASP A 137 22.20 13.79 38.54
C ASP A 137 21.97 13.97 40.04
N ASP A 138 20.77 13.55 40.49
CA ASP A 138 20.33 13.69 41.87
C ASP A 138 21.31 13.05 42.85
N GLU A 139 21.80 11.84 42.55
CA GLU A 139 22.74 11.12 43.43
C GLU A 139 24.09 11.85 43.50
N ALA A 140 24.64 12.26 42.37
CA ALA A 140 25.92 12.98 42.35
C ALA A 140 25.82 14.35 43.04
N THR A 141 24.69 15.03 42.89
CA THR A 141 24.41 16.32 43.54
C THR A 141 24.30 16.15 45.05
N VAL A 142 23.54 15.17 45.54
CA VAL A 142 23.40 14.88 46.98
C VAL A 142 24.76 14.53 47.59
N ASN A 143 25.54 13.68 46.92
CA ASN A 143 26.87 13.32 47.39
C ASN A 143 27.81 14.53 47.43
N GLN A 144 27.77 15.41 46.42
CA GLN A 144 28.58 16.63 46.41
C GLN A 144 28.23 17.58 47.56
N ILE A 145 26.94 17.76 47.85
CA ILE A 145 26.49 18.58 48.98
C ILE A 145 26.92 17.92 50.30
N ALA A 146 26.68 16.61 50.46
CA ALA A 146 27.00 15.90 51.69
C ALA A 146 28.50 15.87 52.00
N GLU A 147 29.35 15.70 50.99
CA GLU A 147 30.80 15.59 51.16
C GLU A 147 31.52 16.93 51.20
N ARG A 148 31.02 17.92 50.46
CA ARG A 148 31.77 19.17 50.17
C ARG A 148 31.01 20.45 50.52
N ASP A 149 29.74 20.34 50.93
CA ASP A 149 28.83 21.47 51.17
C ASP A 149 28.73 22.44 49.97
N ILE A 150 28.88 21.91 48.75
CA ILE A 150 28.75 22.67 47.50
C ILE A 150 27.33 22.51 46.99
N TRP A 151 26.57 23.61 47.00
CA TRP A 151 25.18 23.70 46.55
C TRP A 151 25.07 24.01 45.06
N LEU A 152 25.75 23.22 44.22
CA LEU A 152 25.67 23.32 42.77
C LEU A 152 25.15 22.00 42.19
N PRO A 153 24.15 22.02 41.30
CA PRO A 153 23.66 20.81 40.66
C PRO A 153 24.71 20.19 39.73
N VAL A 154 24.86 18.87 39.81
CA VAL A 154 25.65 18.08 38.85
C VAL A 154 24.72 17.54 37.78
N THR A 155 25.02 17.76 36.50
CA THR A 155 24.21 17.28 35.38
C THR A 155 24.85 16.07 34.69
N LYS A 156 24.03 15.27 34.02
CA LYS A 156 24.46 14.19 33.12
C LYS A 156 23.62 14.19 31.84
N PRO A 157 24.16 13.69 30.71
CA PRO A 157 23.38 13.55 29.48
C PRO A 157 22.11 12.72 29.68
N GLU A 158 20.99 13.20 29.14
CA GLU A 158 19.72 12.47 29.17
C GLU A 158 19.80 11.22 28.26
N PRO A 159 19.41 10.02 28.71
CA PRO A 159 19.34 8.84 27.84
C PRO A 159 18.20 8.95 26.83
N GLU A 160 18.51 9.06 25.53
CA GLU A 160 17.53 9.17 24.44
C GLU A 160 17.62 8.02 23.42
N ARG A 161 16.60 7.86 22.58
CA ARG A 161 16.65 6.89 21.47
C ARG A 161 17.63 7.34 20.40
N TRP A 162 18.31 6.38 19.82
CA TRP A 162 19.42 6.63 18.89
C TRP A 162 19.01 6.90 17.44
N LEU A 163 17.75 6.64 17.07
CA LEU A 163 17.23 6.78 15.71
C LEU A 163 15.99 7.67 15.68
N ASP A 164 15.81 8.34 14.56
CA ASP A 164 14.61 9.09 14.18
C ASP A 164 13.99 8.37 12.97
N LEU A 165 12.65 8.38 12.88
CA LEU A 165 11.90 7.78 11.77
C LEU A 165 11.15 8.88 11.03
N GLU A 166 11.12 8.79 9.70
CA GLU A 166 10.29 9.61 8.83
C GLU A 166 9.47 8.64 7.95
N LEU A 167 8.14 8.74 8.00
CA LEU A 167 7.26 7.86 7.23
C LEU A 167 6.71 8.62 6.00
N VAL A 168 7.27 8.33 4.82
CA VAL A 168 6.81 8.90 3.55
C VAL A 168 5.87 7.91 2.87
N VAL A 169 4.66 8.36 2.53
CA VAL A 169 3.60 7.53 1.95
C VAL A 169 3.23 8.08 0.58
N GLU A 170 3.08 7.19 -0.40
CA GLU A 170 2.62 7.56 -1.74
C GLU A 170 1.20 8.13 -1.69
N GLU A 171 1.01 9.28 -2.34
CA GLU A 171 -0.31 9.86 -2.59
C GLU A 171 -0.77 9.50 -4.01
N SER A 172 -1.71 8.57 -4.10
CA SER A 172 -2.33 8.18 -5.37
C SER A 172 -3.82 7.87 -5.20
N SER A 173 -4.54 7.75 -6.31
CA SER A 173 -5.98 7.43 -6.33
C SER A 173 -6.33 6.10 -5.65
N SER A 174 -5.34 5.23 -5.45
CA SER A 174 -5.47 3.96 -4.75
C SER A 174 -5.04 4.01 -3.28
N ALA A 175 -4.48 5.15 -2.81
CA ALA A 175 -3.95 5.30 -1.46
C ALA A 175 -4.98 5.06 -0.35
N PHE A 176 -6.26 5.32 -0.65
CA PHE A 176 -7.38 5.07 0.26
C PHE A 176 -7.53 3.59 0.69
N ILE A 177 -6.98 2.65 -0.08
CA ILE A 177 -7.02 1.21 0.24
C ILE A 177 -6.11 0.89 1.43
N TRP A 178 -4.90 1.45 1.46
CA TRP A 178 -3.90 1.19 2.50
C TRP A 178 -3.81 2.29 3.55
N ARG A 179 -4.61 3.35 3.45
CA ARG A 179 -4.67 4.46 4.41
C ARG A 179 -4.78 3.96 5.87
N GLU A 180 -5.68 3.03 6.13
CA GLU A 180 -5.86 2.48 7.48
C GLU A 180 -4.64 1.66 7.94
N THR A 181 -4.08 0.83 7.06
CA THR A 181 -2.87 0.05 7.35
C THR A 181 -1.68 0.94 7.68
N VAL A 182 -1.51 2.04 6.95
CA VAL A 182 -0.47 3.03 7.18
C VAL A 182 -0.67 3.74 8.52
N ASN A 183 -1.90 4.14 8.84
CA ASN A 183 -2.23 4.78 10.11
C ASN A 183 -1.92 3.84 11.30
N GLU A 184 -2.34 2.57 11.20
CA GLU A 184 -2.04 1.57 12.23
C GLU A 184 -0.53 1.32 12.35
N LEU A 185 0.19 1.29 11.23
CA LEU A 185 1.65 1.14 11.24
C LEU A 185 2.35 2.31 11.94
N GLN A 186 1.95 3.55 11.64
CA GLN A 186 2.45 4.75 12.31
C GLN A 186 2.19 4.67 13.82
N GLN A 187 0.97 4.31 14.23
CA GLN A 187 0.62 4.16 15.64
C GLN A 187 1.50 3.11 16.34
N VAL A 188 1.86 2.02 15.66
CA VAL A 188 2.80 1.04 16.22
C VAL A 188 4.18 1.66 16.44
N PHE A 189 4.71 2.44 15.50
CA PHE A 189 6.01 3.08 15.67
C PHE A 189 6.03 4.09 16.82
N GLU A 190 4.97 4.88 16.98
CA GLU A 190 4.81 5.84 18.07
C GLU A 190 4.70 5.15 19.44
N THR A 191 3.95 4.05 19.53
CA THR A 191 3.70 3.35 20.80
C THR A 191 4.83 2.43 21.24
N GLN A 192 5.58 1.83 20.32
CA GLN A 192 6.71 0.96 20.66
C GLN A 192 7.90 1.75 21.22
N GLY A 193 7.98 3.05 20.92
CA GLY A 193 9.04 3.93 21.42
C GLY A 193 10.43 3.48 21.00
N ALA A 194 10.57 2.91 19.80
CA ALA A 194 11.85 2.49 19.23
C ALA A 194 12.67 3.70 18.74
N PHE A 195 11.99 4.73 18.27
CA PHE A 195 12.57 5.94 17.72
C PHE A 195 12.43 7.11 18.70
N ARG A 196 13.27 8.13 18.54
CA ARG A 196 13.23 9.38 19.30
C ARG A 196 12.05 10.22 18.84
N ASN A 197 11.89 10.32 17.53
CA ASN A 197 10.78 10.96 16.83
C ASN A 197 10.30 10.01 15.71
N VAL A 198 9.03 10.13 15.36
CA VAL A 198 8.33 9.43 14.28
C VAL A 198 7.57 10.45 13.45
#